data_AF-A0A0D6EHR8-F1
#
_entry.id   AF-A0A0D6EHR8-F1
#
_cell.length_a   1.000
_cell.length_b   1.000
_cell.length_c   1.000
_cell.angle_alpha   90.00
_cell.angle_beta   90.00
_cell.angle_gamma   90.00
#
_symmetry.space_group_name_H-M   'P 1'
#
loop_
_entity.id
_entity.type
_entity.pdbx_description
1 polymer ?
#
loop_
_entity_poly.entity_id
_entity_poly.type
_entity_poly.pdbx_seq_one_letter_code
_entity_poly.pdbx_strand_id
1 'polypeptide(L)'
;SCWPRTYRRCGLARSCIPPVDALSTRSSSLAEHFLDLHPDVQPRSEDEIRGFPGERTGAKAQGAAKSSIERKRQNLSRALIALGLTGGAYATYQLGKEWESEEEKMKLIGRSDDKEAIEQAEKGGWEGFVGRIRLRGADHLDYLNRPAWDPLLPPPLPEPHYRPYTLVIDLDDMLIHSSWDIDHGWRTAKRPGVDYFLAYMSQFYEIVLFTTQPAYTAAPIVEKIDPYGAYIPWKLFKEATRYKNKQLIKDLSYLNRPLERTIILDTDASHFQLQPENGIVLAPWHGSKGDATSKELVALIPFLEALAVKGVKDVRPVIKYYEGKHIPTAYFEAELKAKKELEEKWQREKTDNSVKGWISSLFGGLTKVRSSFCRAILELLTDARLGWQTSIRDSPPETDVERVRKNAQKLYLDEQKYWKDNEAAINQQIEEDKQRQLKECVAPPISLCGRKDATDDELLWCGRMSTSVLGFMGLKPPTAAEQLQQQLEQSQQPGAQK
;
A
#
# COMPACT_ATOMS: atom_id res chain seq x y z
N SER A 1 60.10 28.79 -7.40
CA SER A 1 61.15 27.76 -7.26
C SER A 1 60.73 26.53 -8.05
N CYS A 2 61.54 26.19 -9.07
CA CYS A 2 61.55 24.99 -9.94
C CYS A 2 60.27 24.51 -10.63
N TRP A 3 60.09 25.04 -11.84
CA TRP A 3 59.65 24.37 -13.08
C TRP A 3 60.64 23.23 -13.49
N PRO A 4 60.48 22.41 -14.58
CA PRO A 4 59.32 22.12 -15.46
C PRO A 4 59.28 20.72 -16.18
N ARG A 5 58.30 20.57 -17.10
CA ARG A 5 58.42 20.04 -18.49
C ARG A 5 58.92 18.59 -18.72
N THR A 6 58.07 17.80 -19.36
CA THR A 6 58.13 17.37 -20.79
C THR A 6 57.55 15.95 -20.94
N TYR A 7 56.63 15.75 -21.89
CA TYR A 7 56.58 14.48 -22.63
C TYR A 7 56.10 14.77 -24.06
N ARG A 8 57.03 14.61 -25.01
CA ARG A 8 56.75 14.55 -26.45
C ARG A 8 56.63 13.08 -26.88
N ARG A 9 55.70 12.90 -27.82
CA ARG A 9 55.36 11.76 -28.70
C ARG A 9 56.47 10.78 -29.11
N CYS A 10 56.05 9.52 -29.25
CA CYS A 10 56.21 8.53 -30.35
C CYS A 10 56.39 7.13 -29.72
N GLY A 11 55.84 6.01 -30.17
CA GLY A 11 54.99 5.62 -31.28
C GLY A 11 54.69 4.11 -31.16
N LEU A 12 53.59 3.66 -31.80
CA LEU A 12 53.25 2.31 -32.29
C LEU A 12 53.94 1.06 -31.67
N ALA A 13 53.16 0.18 -31.03
CA ALA A 13 52.89 -1.20 -31.50
C ALA A 13 52.27 -2.11 -30.42
N ARG A 14 51.16 -2.77 -30.82
CA ARG A 14 50.66 -4.11 -30.43
C ARG A 14 50.23 -4.41 -28.97
N SER A 15 49.07 -5.06 -28.91
CA SER A 15 48.34 -5.63 -27.79
C SER A 15 49.16 -6.60 -26.94
N CYS A 16 49.15 -6.40 -25.61
CA CYS A 16 49.58 -7.40 -24.62
C CYS A 16 48.47 -7.59 -23.58
N ILE A 17 47.93 -8.80 -23.56
CA ILE A 17 47.04 -9.35 -22.53
C ILE A 17 47.92 -9.72 -21.32
N PRO A 18 47.60 -9.33 -20.07
CA PRO A 18 48.36 -9.77 -18.91
C PRO A 18 48.04 -11.23 -18.53
N PRO A 19 49.02 -11.98 -17.98
CA PRO A 19 48.87 -13.38 -17.63
C PRO A 19 47.93 -13.57 -16.44
N VAL A 20 47.03 -14.53 -16.59
CA VAL A 20 46.10 -15.05 -15.57
C VAL A 20 46.84 -16.03 -14.67
N ASP A 21 47.57 -15.55 -13.66
CA ASP A 21 48.12 -16.42 -12.60
C ASP A 21 48.31 -15.65 -11.28
N ALA A 22 47.22 -15.18 -10.69
CA ALA A 22 47.26 -14.54 -9.37
C ALA A 22 45.99 -14.72 -8.52
N LEU A 23 45.23 -15.81 -8.67
CA LEU A 23 44.00 -16.05 -7.89
C LEU A 23 43.75 -17.50 -7.42
N SER A 24 44.72 -18.43 -7.47
CA SER A 24 44.45 -19.82 -7.02
C SER A 24 44.67 -20.09 -5.52
N THR A 25 45.18 -19.15 -4.74
CA THR A 25 45.33 -19.34 -3.28
C THR A 25 44.08 -18.89 -2.53
N ARG A 26 43.08 -19.79 -2.43
CA ARG A 26 42.21 -20.05 -1.26
C ARG A 26 40.87 -20.68 -1.67
N SER A 27 40.77 -22.00 -1.53
CA SER A 27 39.71 -22.69 -0.76
C SER A 27 39.86 -24.19 -1.04
N SER A 28 40.63 -24.86 -0.19
CA SER A 28 40.71 -26.32 -0.13
C SER A 28 39.30 -26.85 0.16
N SER A 29 38.68 -27.46 -0.84
CA SER A 29 37.42 -28.17 -0.64
C SER A 29 37.71 -29.45 0.16
N LEU A 30 36.83 -29.75 1.11
CA LEU A 30 36.84 -30.98 1.92
C LEU A 30 36.95 -32.27 1.07
N ALA A 31 36.66 -32.18 -0.23
CA ALA A 31 36.78 -33.27 -1.19
C ALA A 31 38.23 -33.63 -1.54
N GLU A 32 39.17 -32.70 -1.50
CA GLU A 32 40.59 -32.97 -1.80
C GLU A 32 41.25 -33.82 -0.71
N HIS A 33 40.88 -33.61 0.56
CA HIS A 33 41.50 -34.31 1.68
C HIS A 33 41.08 -35.78 1.82
N PHE A 34 39.97 -36.17 1.19
CA PHE A 34 39.48 -37.56 1.19
C PHE A 34 40.07 -38.43 0.07
N LEU A 35 40.85 -37.85 -0.86
CA LEU A 35 41.36 -38.56 -2.04
C LEU A 35 42.85 -38.92 -1.98
N ASP A 36 43.59 -38.53 -0.93
CA ASP A 36 44.98 -38.93 -0.74
C ASP A 36 45.07 -40.37 -0.21
N LEU A 37 45.00 -41.34 -1.13
CA LEU A 37 45.43 -42.72 -0.91
C LEU A 37 46.94 -42.84 -1.19
N HIS A 38 47.72 -43.05 -0.12
CA HIS A 38 49.11 -43.55 -0.02
C HIS A 38 50.20 -43.01 -1.01
N PRO A 39 51.32 -42.47 -0.50
CA PRO A 39 52.36 -41.80 -1.30
C PRO A 39 53.32 -42.73 -2.09
N ASP A 40 53.04 -44.02 -2.25
CA ASP A 40 54.01 -44.99 -2.81
C ASP A 40 53.75 -45.45 -4.26
N VAL A 41 52.93 -44.75 -5.03
CA VAL A 41 52.71 -45.10 -6.45
C VAL A 41 53.45 -44.12 -7.36
N GLN A 42 54.63 -44.51 -7.84
CA GLN A 42 55.32 -43.77 -8.89
C GLN A 42 54.53 -43.85 -10.21
N PRO A 43 54.48 -42.77 -11.02
CA PRO A 43 53.84 -42.81 -12.33
C PRO A 43 54.58 -43.81 -13.25
N ARG A 44 53.80 -44.65 -13.96
CA ARG A 44 54.33 -45.62 -14.93
C ARG A 44 55.12 -44.92 -16.04
N SER A 45 56.26 -45.50 -16.42
CA SER A 45 57.08 -45.03 -17.53
C SER A 45 56.37 -45.17 -18.88
N GLU A 46 56.72 -44.32 -19.86
CA GLU A 46 56.08 -44.26 -21.18
C GLU A 46 56.18 -45.58 -21.97
N ASP A 47 57.11 -46.46 -21.62
CA ASP A 47 57.27 -47.78 -22.21
C ASP A 47 56.24 -48.81 -21.68
N GLU A 48 55.64 -48.60 -20.50
CA GLU A 48 54.52 -49.42 -20.02
C GLU A 48 53.15 -48.97 -20.57
N ILE A 49 53.09 -47.76 -21.14
CA ILE A 49 51.87 -47.20 -21.76
C ILE A 49 51.67 -47.75 -23.18
N ARG A 50 52.73 -48.24 -23.83
CA ARG A 50 52.64 -48.92 -25.13
C ARG A 50 52.17 -50.36 -24.92
N GLY A 51 50.88 -50.57 -25.15
CA GLY A 51 50.26 -51.89 -25.11
C GLY A 51 51.03 -52.95 -25.92
N PHE A 52 51.00 -54.18 -25.41
CA PHE A 52 51.57 -55.39 -26.02
C PHE A 52 51.32 -55.45 -27.55
N PRO A 53 52.34 -55.75 -28.38
CA PRO A 53 52.14 -55.97 -29.81
C PRO A 53 51.46 -57.32 -30.01
N GLY A 54 50.13 -57.32 -30.04
CA GLY A 54 49.29 -58.46 -30.39
C GLY A 54 48.18 -58.00 -31.33
N GLU A 55 47.95 -58.76 -32.40
CA GLU A 55 46.83 -58.55 -33.33
C GLU A 55 45.52 -58.32 -32.55
N ARG A 56 44.85 -57.20 -32.85
CA ARG A 56 43.53 -56.90 -32.30
C ARG A 56 42.53 -57.92 -32.83
N THR A 57 42.23 -58.92 -32.01
CA THR A 57 41.07 -59.79 -32.26
C THR A 57 39.82 -58.91 -32.23
N GLY A 58 39.02 -58.93 -33.30
CA GLY A 58 37.76 -58.17 -33.43
C GLY A 58 36.64 -58.62 -32.48
N ALA A 59 37.00 -59.08 -31.27
CA ALA A 59 36.06 -59.47 -30.24
C ALA A 59 35.47 -58.22 -29.60
N LYS A 60 34.14 -58.04 -29.74
CA LYS A 60 33.40 -57.05 -28.96
C LYS A 60 33.67 -57.31 -27.48
N ALA A 61 34.27 -56.34 -26.79
CA ALA A 61 34.44 -56.40 -25.34
C ALA A 61 33.07 -56.67 -24.71
N GLN A 62 32.87 -57.86 -24.14
CA GLN A 62 31.72 -58.09 -23.28
C GLN A 62 31.90 -57.16 -22.08
N GLY A 63 31.04 -56.16 -21.98
CA GLY A 63 31.13 -55.12 -20.96
C GLY A 63 31.29 -55.73 -19.57
N ALA A 64 32.22 -55.18 -18.79
CA ALA A 64 32.53 -55.65 -17.44
C ALA A 64 31.24 -55.95 -16.65
N ALA A 65 31.16 -57.14 -16.08
CA ALA A 65 30.01 -57.55 -15.29
C ALA A 65 29.87 -56.62 -14.07
N LYS A 66 28.87 -55.75 -14.10
CA LYS A 66 28.60 -54.79 -13.03
C LYS A 66 28.49 -55.49 -11.68
N SER A 67 29.15 -54.93 -10.67
CA SER A 67 29.09 -55.46 -9.30
C SER A 67 27.65 -55.48 -8.79
N SER A 68 27.34 -56.39 -7.86
CA SER A 68 25.98 -56.53 -7.30
C SER A 68 25.47 -55.23 -6.66
N ILE A 69 26.37 -54.44 -6.05
CA ILE A 69 26.10 -53.12 -5.47
C ILE A 69 25.76 -52.12 -6.58
N GLU A 70 26.51 -52.12 -7.67
CA GLU A 70 26.30 -51.23 -8.81
C GLU A 70 24.99 -51.55 -9.56
N ARG A 71 24.64 -52.84 -9.70
CA ARG A 71 23.32 -53.27 -10.20
C ARG A 71 22.18 -52.78 -9.30
N LYS A 72 22.32 -52.87 -7.98
CA LYS A 72 21.30 -52.36 -7.02
C LYS A 72 21.14 -50.85 -7.14
N ARG A 73 22.24 -50.08 -7.21
CA ARG A 73 22.19 -48.63 -7.41
C ARG A 73 21.59 -48.25 -8.77
N GLN A 74 21.91 -48.98 -9.83
CA GLN A 74 21.34 -48.74 -11.16
C GLN A 74 19.83 -49.05 -11.19
N ASN A 75 19.39 -50.13 -10.54
CA ASN A 75 17.98 -50.47 -10.45
C ASN A 75 17.21 -49.47 -9.56
N LEU A 76 17.80 -49.01 -8.46
CA LEU A 76 17.23 -47.95 -7.62
C LEU A 76 17.13 -46.63 -8.42
N SER A 77 18.17 -46.24 -9.13
CA SER A 77 18.16 -45.05 -10.00
C SER A 77 17.05 -45.15 -11.07
N ARG A 78 16.92 -46.30 -11.73
CA ARG A 78 15.83 -46.54 -12.69
C ARG A 78 14.45 -46.48 -12.04
N ALA A 79 14.30 -47.04 -10.84
CA ALA A 79 13.05 -46.99 -10.08
C ALA A 79 12.69 -45.55 -9.67
N LEU A 80 13.66 -44.76 -9.22
CA LEU A 80 13.46 -43.34 -8.87
C LEU A 80 13.11 -42.49 -10.09
N ILE A 81 13.77 -42.72 -11.23
CA ILE A 81 13.43 -42.05 -12.50
C ILE A 81 12.02 -42.44 -12.94
N ALA A 82 11.67 -43.73 -12.89
CA ALA A 82 10.32 -44.19 -13.24
C ALA A 82 9.27 -43.55 -12.32
N LEU A 83 9.52 -43.51 -11.01
CA LEU A 83 8.64 -42.88 -10.02
C LEU A 83 8.48 -41.37 -10.28
N GLY A 84 9.58 -40.68 -10.59
CA GLY A 84 9.58 -39.27 -10.96
C GLY A 84 8.78 -38.99 -12.25
N LEU A 85 8.94 -39.83 -13.28
CA LEU A 85 8.18 -39.72 -14.53
C LEU A 85 6.69 -39.99 -14.32
N THR A 86 6.33 -41.01 -13.54
CA THR A 86 4.93 -41.30 -13.21
C THR A 86 4.31 -40.19 -12.37
N GLY A 87 5.05 -39.63 -11.41
CA GLY A 87 4.60 -38.50 -10.59
C GLY A 87 4.43 -37.23 -11.41
N GLY A 88 5.36 -36.94 -12.33
CA GLY A 88 5.26 -35.81 -13.26
C GLY A 88 4.09 -35.96 -14.25
N ALA A 89 3.86 -37.16 -14.77
CA ALA A 89 2.69 -37.45 -15.62
C ALA A 89 1.38 -37.27 -14.85
N TYR A 90 1.32 -37.71 -13.58
CA TYR A 90 0.15 -37.50 -12.73
C TYR A 90 -0.06 -36.01 -12.41
N ALA A 91 1.00 -35.26 -12.08
CA ALA A 91 0.91 -33.83 -11.80
C ALA A 91 0.45 -33.03 -13.04
N THR A 92 0.99 -33.33 -14.22
CA THR A 92 0.57 -32.68 -15.47
C THR A 92 -0.88 -33.03 -15.84
N TYR A 93 -1.30 -34.26 -15.60
CA TYR A 93 -2.71 -34.65 -15.74
C TYR A 93 -3.62 -33.86 -14.79
N GLN A 94 -3.23 -33.72 -13.52
CA GLN A 94 -4.01 -32.93 -12.55
C GLN A 94 -4.09 -31.45 -12.92
N LEU A 95 -3.03 -30.87 -13.49
CA LEU A 95 -3.07 -29.50 -13.97
C LEU A 95 -3.92 -29.32 -15.24
N GLY A 96 -4.01 -30.33 -16.10
CA GLY A 96 -4.80 -30.27 -17.33
C GLY A 96 -6.21 -30.85 -17.24
N LYS A 97 -6.59 -31.47 -16.12
CA LYS A 97 -7.96 -31.95 -15.85
C LYS A 97 -8.97 -30.83 -16.04
N GLU A 98 -10.17 -31.18 -16.51
CA GLU A 98 -11.30 -30.25 -16.64
C GLU A 98 -11.65 -29.56 -15.31
N TRP A 99 -12.40 -28.46 -15.39
CA TRP A 99 -12.83 -27.67 -14.24
C TRP A 99 -13.82 -28.47 -13.40
N GLU A 100 -13.62 -28.54 -12.08
CA GLU A 100 -14.54 -29.26 -11.19
C GLU A 100 -15.71 -28.36 -10.73
N SER A 101 -15.48 -27.05 -10.61
CA SER A 101 -16.48 -26.04 -10.25
C SER A 101 -16.41 -24.84 -11.19
N GLU A 102 -17.57 -24.28 -11.54
CA GLU A 102 -17.65 -23.02 -12.30
C GLU A 102 -17.02 -21.84 -11.55
N GLU A 103 -16.96 -21.90 -10.21
CA GLU A 103 -16.28 -20.90 -9.39
C GLU A 103 -14.77 -20.90 -9.61
N GLU A 104 -14.15 -22.09 -9.71
CA GLU A 104 -12.72 -22.21 -9.99
C GLU A 104 -12.38 -21.70 -11.38
N LYS A 105 -13.22 -22.03 -12.35
CA LYS A 105 -13.09 -21.55 -13.73
C LYS A 105 -13.16 -20.02 -13.76
N MET A 106 -14.19 -19.41 -13.15
CA MET A 106 -14.34 -17.96 -13.09
C MET A 106 -13.18 -17.29 -12.35
N LYS A 107 -12.70 -17.90 -11.25
CA LYS A 107 -11.57 -17.40 -10.47
C LYS A 107 -10.28 -17.41 -11.26
N LEU A 108 -9.97 -18.50 -11.96
CA LEU A 108 -8.72 -18.63 -12.71
C LEU A 108 -8.74 -17.80 -13.99
N ILE A 109 -9.86 -17.78 -14.72
CA ILE A 109 -10.03 -16.96 -15.92
C ILE A 109 -10.03 -15.48 -15.57
N GLY A 110 -10.73 -15.07 -14.51
CA GLY A 110 -10.79 -13.68 -14.08
C GLY A 110 -9.46 -13.16 -13.53
N ARG A 111 -8.56 -14.06 -13.12
CA ARG A 111 -7.26 -13.73 -12.52
C ARG A 111 -6.09 -13.78 -13.49
N SER A 112 -6.16 -14.63 -14.52
CA SER A 112 -5.10 -14.74 -15.51
C SER A 112 -5.14 -13.56 -16.48
N ASP A 113 -4.00 -12.91 -16.69
CA ASP A 113 -3.83 -11.89 -17.73
C ASP A 113 -3.65 -12.50 -19.14
N ASP A 114 -3.40 -13.81 -19.21
CA ASP A 114 -3.08 -14.55 -20.44
C ASP A 114 -4.33 -14.89 -21.24
N LYS A 115 -4.81 -13.92 -22.03
CA LYS A 115 -6.00 -14.06 -22.90
C LYS A 115 -5.96 -15.29 -23.82
N GLU A 116 -4.78 -15.62 -24.35
CA GLU A 116 -4.58 -16.79 -25.21
C GLU A 116 -4.76 -18.10 -24.45
N ALA A 117 -4.31 -18.17 -23.19
CA ALA A 117 -4.45 -19.36 -22.36
C ALA A 117 -5.91 -19.54 -21.91
N ILE A 118 -6.64 -18.44 -21.66
CA ILE A 118 -8.08 -18.45 -21.42
C ILE A 118 -8.83 -19.02 -22.63
N GLU A 119 -8.59 -18.46 -23.83
CA GLU A 119 -9.25 -18.92 -25.06
C GLU A 119 -8.92 -20.39 -25.37
N GLN A 120 -7.66 -20.80 -25.13
CA GLN A 120 -7.25 -22.20 -25.28
C GLN A 120 -7.95 -23.09 -24.27
N ALA A 121 -8.07 -22.69 -23.00
CA ALA A 121 -8.69 -23.49 -21.95
C ALA A 121 -10.20 -23.70 -22.13
N GLU A 122 -10.88 -22.78 -22.84
CA GLU A 122 -12.28 -22.92 -23.25
C GLU A 122 -12.46 -23.90 -24.42
N LYS A 123 -11.42 -24.09 -25.24
CA LYS A 123 -11.44 -25.09 -26.32
C LYS A 123 -11.33 -26.50 -25.75
N GLY A 124 -11.99 -27.46 -26.40
CA GLY A 124 -11.88 -28.88 -26.06
C GLY A 124 -10.57 -29.51 -26.56
N GLY A 125 -10.26 -30.72 -26.07
CA GLY A 125 -9.14 -31.51 -26.57
C GLY A 125 -7.77 -31.09 -26.03
N TRP A 126 -6.71 -31.35 -26.82
CA TRP A 126 -5.31 -31.13 -26.40
C TRP A 126 -4.98 -29.65 -26.16
N GLU A 127 -5.53 -28.74 -26.96
CA GLU A 127 -5.36 -27.30 -26.78
C GLU A 127 -5.96 -26.83 -25.45
N GLY A 128 -7.15 -27.32 -25.11
CA GLY A 128 -7.78 -27.13 -23.79
C GLY A 128 -6.95 -27.61 -22.63
N PHE A 129 -6.42 -28.83 -22.76
CA PHE A 129 -5.55 -29.42 -21.75
C PHE A 129 -4.30 -28.56 -21.51
N VAL A 130 -3.63 -28.11 -22.56
CA VAL A 130 -2.43 -27.23 -22.46
C VAL A 130 -2.79 -25.85 -21.92
N GLY A 131 -3.90 -25.26 -22.35
CA GLY A 131 -4.41 -23.99 -21.82
C GLY A 131 -4.64 -24.06 -20.31
N ARG A 132 -5.30 -25.11 -19.81
CA ARG A 132 -5.53 -25.32 -18.38
C ARG A 132 -4.25 -25.53 -17.59
N ILE A 133 -3.29 -26.29 -18.12
CA ILE A 133 -1.96 -26.43 -17.48
C ILE A 133 -1.28 -25.08 -17.34
N ARG A 134 -1.33 -24.24 -18.38
CA ARG A 134 -0.73 -22.90 -18.35
C ARG A 134 -1.42 -22.01 -17.31
N LEU A 135 -2.76 -21.98 -17.29
CA LEU A 135 -3.52 -21.18 -16.32
C LEU A 135 -3.27 -21.61 -14.88
N ARG A 136 -3.36 -22.90 -14.57
CA ARG A 136 -3.09 -23.41 -13.20
C ARG A 136 -1.63 -23.27 -12.82
N GLY A 137 -0.71 -23.49 -13.76
CA GLY A 137 0.73 -23.31 -13.55
C GLY A 137 1.09 -21.84 -13.28
N ALA A 138 0.50 -20.92 -14.03
CA ALA A 138 0.63 -19.49 -13.79
C ALA A 138 0.06 -19.10 -12.42
N ASP A 139 -1.12 -19.58 -12.04
CA ASP A 139 -1.75 -19.32 -10.74
C ASP A 139 -0.87 -19.75 -9.56
N HIS A 140 -0.20 -20.91 -9.67
CA HIS A 140 0.72 -21.40 -8.64
C HIS A 140 1.95 -20.49 -8.47
N LEU A 141 2.47 -19.90 -9.56
CA LEU A 141 3.60 -18.98 -9.51
C LEU A 141 3.18 -17.55 -9.13
N ASP A 142 1.93 -17.19 -9.41
CA ASP A 142 1.38 -15.86 -9.17
C ASP A 142 1.18 -15.56 -7.67
N TYR A 143 1.24 -16.55 -6.77
CA TYR A 143 1.33 -16.33 -5.31
C TYR A 143 2.39 -15.30 -4.92
N LEU A 144 3.54 -15.30 -5.61
CA LEU A 144 4.64 -14.37 -5.31
C LEU A 144 4.41 -12.96 -5.83
N ASN A 145 3.54 -12.80 -6.82
CA ASN A 145 3.23 -11.51 -7.44
C ASN A 145 1.98 -10.85 -6.83
N ARG A 146 1.19 -11.61 -6.07
CA ARG A 146 -0.09 -11.17 -5.49
C ARG A 146 0.10 -10.29 -4.26
N PRO A 147 -0.89 -9.43 -3.98
CA PRO A 147 -1.00 -8.83 -2.66
C PRO A 147 -1.13 -9.92 -1.59
N ALA A 148 -0.69 -9.60 -0.37
CA ALA A 148 -0.66 -10.53 0.75
C ALA A 148 -2.03 -11.18 1.09
N TRP A 149 -3.14 -10.48 0.85
CA TRP A 149 -4.49 -11.01 1.05
C TRP A 149 -5.51 -10.41 0.06
N ASP A 150 -6.64 -11.10 -0.12
CA ASP A 150 -7.72 -10.74 -1.03
C ASP A 150 -9.07 -11.03 -0.35
N PRO A 151 -9.97 -10.05 -0.18
CA PRO A 151 -9.83 -8.61 -0.53
C PRO A 151 -8.90 -7.86 0.44
N LEU A 152 -8.25 -6.79 -0.03
CA LEU A 152 -7.32 -5.97 0.76
C LEU A 152 -7.99 -5.24 1.92
N LEU A 153 -9.22 -4.76 1.70
CA LEU A 153 -10.00 -4.05 2.70
C LEU A 153 -11.26 -4.84 3.07
N PRO A 154 -11.71 -4.74 4.34
CA PRO A 154 -13.01 -5.27 4.73
C PRO A 154 -14.14 -4.53 4.01
N PRO A 155 -15.37 -5.07 4.04
CA PRO A 155 -16.54 -4.37 3.51
C PRO A 155 -16.66 -2.96 4.11
N PRO A 156 -17.30 -2.03 3.38
CA PRO A 156 -17.47 -0.67 3.86
C PRO A 156 -18.23 -0.64 5.20
N LEU A 157 -17.88 0.34 6.04
CA LEU A 157 -18.53 0.51 7.34
C LEU A 157 -20.02 0.81 7.17
N PRO A 158 -20.89 0.35 8.09
CA PRO A 158 -22.30 0.71 8.08
C PRO A 158 -22.50 2.21 8.37
N GLU A 159 -23.63 2.76 7.94
CA GLU A 159 -24.07 4.11 8.32
C GLU A 159 -24.18 4.19 9.86
N PRO A 160 -23.73 5.29 10.51
CA PRO A 160 -23.45 6.63 9.98
C PRO A 160 -21.99 6.90 9.57
N HIS A 161 -21.06 5.96 9.77
CA HIS A 161 -19.63 6.16 9.50
C HIS A 161 -19.24 5.88 8.04
N TYR A 162 -20.20 5.40 7.24
CA TYR A 162 -20.02 5.17 5.81
C TYR A 162 -19.63 6.45 5.06
N ARG A 163 -18.53 6.38 4.28
CA ARG A 163 -18.13 7.43 3.34
C ARG A 163 -18.39 6.94 1.91
N PRO A 164 -19.00 7.76 1.04
CA PRO A 164 -19.38 7.31 -0.31
C PRO A 164 -18.20 7.20 -1.28
N TYR A 165 -17.11 7.94 -1.05
CA TYR A 165 -15.92 7.95 -1.91
C TYR A 165 -14.68 7.47 -1.15
N THR A 166 -13.77 6.82 -1.87
CA THR A 166 -12.50 6.34 -1.33
C THR A 166 -11.36 7.12 -1.97
N LEU A 167 -10.47 7.66 -1.15
CA LEU A 167 -9.29 8.40 -1.59
C LEU A 167 -8.04 7.59 -1.23
N VAL A 168 -7.40 7.01 -2.23
CA VAL A 168 -6.14 6.30 -2.08
C VAL A 168 -5.01 7.32 -2.23
N ILE A 169 -4.11 7.39 -1.26
CA ILE A 169 -3.01 8.35 -1.26
C ILE A 169 -1.66 7.65 -1.09
N ASP A 170 -0.63 8.11 -1.80
CA ASP A 170 0.74 7.69 -1.54
C ASP A 170 1.36 8.45 -0.35
N LEU A 171 2.43 7.88 0.19
CA LEU A 171 3.22 8.45 1.27
C LEU A 171 4.45 9.21 0.73
N ASP A 172 5.29 8.53 -0.05
CA ASP A 172 6.59 9.02 -0.51
C ASP A 172 6.45 10.10 -1.59
N ASP A 173 7.23 11.16 -1.45
CA ASP A 173 7.27 12.35 -2.29
C ASP A 173 5.90 13.06 -2.46
N MET A 174 4.85 12.57 -1.79
CA MET A 174 3.50 13.16 -1.74
C MET A 174 3.23 13.80 -0.38
N LEU A 175 3.28 13.04 0.72
CA LEU A 175 3.02 13.55 2.08
C LEU A 175 4.32 13.85 2.82
N ILE A 176 5.33 13.03 2.58
CA ILE A 176 6.64 13.14 3.19
C ILE A 176 7.73 13.10 2.13
N HIS A 177 8.91 13.56 2.49
CA HIS A 177 10.12 13.35 1.71
C HIS A 177 11.22 12.89 2.66
N SER A 178 11.80 11.73 2.39
CA SER A 178 12.91 11.18 3.18
C SER A 178 14.23 11.37 2.46
N SER A 179 15.16 12.09 3.08
CA SER A 179 16.54 12.23 2.63
C SER A 179 17.47 11.43 3.53
N TRP A 180 18.54 10.87 2.97
CA TRP A 180 19.58 10.20 3.73
C TRP A 180 20.86 11.02 3.70
N ASP A 181 21.37 11.35 4.89
CA ASP A 181 22.65 12.03 5.07
C ASP A 181 23.63 11.12 5.83
N ILE A 182 24.93 11.22 5.53
CA ILE A 182 25.96 10.42 6.21
C ILE A 182 26.01 10.76 7.72
N ASP A 183 25.88 12.04 8.06
CA ASP A 183 26.05 12.53 9.43
C ASP A 183 24.83 12.24 10.33
N HIS A 184 23.63 12.25 9.75
CA HIS A 184 22.37 12.21 10.50
C HIS A 184 21.49 10.99 10.17
N GLY A 185 21.89 10.18 9.18
CA GLY A 185 21.11 9.07 8.67
C GLY A 185 19.84 9.54 7.95
N TRP A 186 18.78 8.74 8.05
CA TRP A 186 17.48 9.03 7.46
C TRP A 186 16.78 10.19 8.19
N ARG A 187 16.41 11.22 7.43
CA ARG A 187 15.61 12.35 7.89
C ARG A 187 14.36 12.45 7.04
N THR A 188 13.21 12.55 7.69
CA THR A 188 11.92 12.67 7.01
C THR A 188 11.35 14.06 7.24
N ALA A 189 11.12 14.79 6.16
CA ALA A 189 10.41 16.06 6.16
C ALA A 189 8.93 15.82 5.89
N LYS A 190 8.06 16.59 6.55
CA LYS A 190 6.62 16.58 6.34
C LYS A 190 6.23 17.69 5.36
N ARG A 191 5.41 17.38 4.35
CA ARG A 191 4.95 18.37 3.38
C ARG A 191 4.05 19.41 4.07
N PRO A 192 4.24 20.71 3.80
CA PRO A 192 3.37 21.74 4.36
C PRO A 192 1.91 21.49 4.01
N GLY A 193 1.01 21.55 5.00
CA GLY A 193 -0.42 21.40 4.80
C GLY A 193 -0.95 19.96 4.78
N VAL A 194 -0.10 18.94 5.00
CA VAL A 194 -0.55 17.52 5.09
C VAL A 194 -1.58 17.30 6.19
N ASP A 195 -1.38 17.88 7.37
CA ASP A 195 -2.33 17.75 8.48
C ASP A 195 -3.71 18.29 8.13
N TYR A 196 -3.72 19.48 7.54
CA TYR A 196 -4.95 20.12 7.09
C TYR A 196 -5.62 19.30 5.99
N PHE A 197 -4.85 18.81 5.02
CA PHE A 197 -5.35 17.96 3.95
C PHE A 197 -6.02 16.69 4.50
N LEU A 198 -5.35 15.94 5.36
CA LEU A 198 -5.89 14.69 5.92
C LEU A 198 -7.14 14.95 6.77
N ALA A 199 -7.09 15.93 7.66
CA ALA A 199 -8.21 16.25 8.56
C ALA A 199 -9.43 16.82 7.83
N TYR A 200 -9.22 17.62 6.78
CA TYR A 200 -10.33 18.17 5.99
C TYR A 200 -10.94 17.11 5.05
N MET A 201 -10.10 16.28 4.43
CA MET A 201 -10.55 15.28 3.46
C MET A 201 -11.24 14.06 4.11
N SER A 202 -10.88 13.70 5.35
CA SER A 202 -11.51 12.59 6.10
C SER A 202 -13.01 12.80 6.37
N GLN A 203 -13.48 14.06 6.29
CA GLN A 203 -14.89 14.40 6.40
C GLN A 203 -15.71 13.93 5.18
N PHE A 204 -15.08 13.85 4.00
CA PHE A 204 -15.74 13.54 2.74
C PHE A 204 -15.38 12.15 2.18
N TYR A 205 -14.14 11.71 2.38
CA TYR A 205 -13.58 10.49 1.80
C TYR A 205 -13.15 9.48 2.87
N GLU A 206 -13.27 8.20 2.55
CA GLU A 206 -12.52 7.14 3.23
C GLU A 206 -11.08 7.18 2.71
N ILE A 207 -10.14 7.63 3.54
CA ILE A 207 -8.73 7.75 3.17
C ILE A 207 -8.04 6.40 3.34
N VAL A 208 -7.45 5.89 2.27
CA VAL A 208 -6.63 4.67 2.28
C VAL A 208 -5.20 5.07 1.96
N LEU A 209 -4.30 4.92 2.91
CA LEU A 209 -2.88 5.12 2.63
C LEU A 209 -2.36 3.88 1.90
N PHE A 210 -1.83 4.04 0.68
CA PHE A 210 -1.26 2.95 -0.09
C PHE A 210 0.13 3.32 -0.58
N THR A 211 1.15 2.83 0.12
CA THR A 211 2.56 3.10 -0.18
C THR A 211 3.29 1.89 -0.76
N THR A 212 4.31 2.15 -1.57
CA THR A 212 5.26 1.14 -2.05
C THR A 212 6.37 0.84 -1.03
N GLN A 213 6.44 1.59 0.07
CA GLN A 213 7.35 1.31 1.17
C GLN A 213 6.92 0.08 1.98
N PRO A 214 7.89 -0.69 2.50
CA PRO A 214 7.58 -1.81 3.39
C PRO A 214 7.04 -1.32 4.75
N ALA A 215 6.21 -2.14 5.38
CA ALA A 215 5.51 -1.77 6.61
C ALA A 215 6.44 -1.29 7.74
N TYR A 216 7.61 -1.93 7.92
CA TYR A 216 8.54 -1.58 8.99
C TYR A 216 9.14 -0.17 8.89
N THR A 217 9.18 0.40 7.68
CA THR A 217 9.69 1.77 7.45
C THR A 217 8.56 2.79 7.53
N ALA A 218 7.45 2.51 6.84
CA ALA A 218 6.36 3.46 6.70
C ALA A 218 5.46 3.54 7.95
N ALA A 219 5.15 2.43 8.61
CA ALA A 219 4.26 2.40 9.78
C ALA A 219 4.61 3.44 10.87
N PRO A 220 5.86 3.53 11.36
CA PRO A 220 6.21 4.52 12.39
C PRO A 220 6.16 5.97 11.89
N ILE A 221 6.26 6.20 10.58
CA ILE A 221 6.12 7.54 10.00
C ILE A 221 4.65 7.94 9.97
N VAL A 222 3.77 7.01 9.57
CA VAL A 222 2.33 7.22 9.51
C VAL A 222 1.75 7.46 10.90
N GLU A 223 2.21 6.72 11.92
CA GLU A 223 1.85 6.95 13.32
C GLU A 223 2.26 8.34 13.84
N LYS A 224 3.29 8.97 13.27
CA LYS A 224 3.66 10.35 13.61
C LYS A 224 2.82 11.40 12.87
N ILE A 225 2.29 11.05 11.70
CA ILE A 225 1.40 11.94 10.92
C ILE A 225 -0.01 11.92 11.52
N ASP A 226 -0.51 10.72 11.84
CA ASP A 226 -1.83 10.50 12.45
C ASP A 226 -1.67 9.74 13.77
N PRO A 227 -1.30 10.43 14.87
CA PRO A 227 -1.05 9.80 16.17
C PRO A 227 -2.31 9.20 16.81
N TYR A 228 -3.48 9.70 16.42
CA TYR A 228 -4.77 9.25 16.93
C TYR A 228 -5.43 8.20 16.04
N GLY A 229 -4.91 7.96 14.82
CA GLY A 229 -5.56 7.09 13.84
C GLY A 229 -6.93 7.59 13.39
N ALA A 230 -7.16 8.91 13.48
CA ALA A 230 -8.48 9.51 13.26
C ALA A 230 -8.77 9.77 11.77
N TYR A 231 -7.74 9.90 10.94
CA TYR A 231 -7.89 10.32 9.55
C TYR A 231 -7.69 9.18 8.56
N ILE A 232 -6.77 8.26 8.85
CA ILE A 232 -6.39 7.16 7.96
C ILE A 232 -6.86 5.82 8.56
N PRO A 233 -8.08 5.35 8.22
CA PRO A 233 -8.59 4.07 8.72
C PRO A 233 -7.76 2.87 8.23
N TRP A 234 -7.29 2.89 6.98
CA TRP A 234 -6.59 1.77 6.36
C TRP A 234 -5.20 2.14 5.87
N LYS A 235 -4.22 1.31 6.21
CA LYS A 235 -2.81 1.47 5.87
C LYS A 235 -2.35 0.24 5.08
N LEU A 236 -2.07 0.45 3.81
CA LEU A 236 -1.57 -0.54 2.88
C LEU A 236 -0.12 -0.21 2.52
N PHE A 237 0.73 -1.22 2.60
CA PHE A 237 2.16 -1.12 2.40
C PHE A 237 2.58 -1.93 1.16
N LYS A 238 3.88 -2.06 0.93
CA LYS A 238 4.46 -2.82 -0.19
C LYS A 238 3.88 -4.23 -0.32
N GLU A 239 3.58 -4.89 0.79
CA GLU A 239 3.04 -6.24 0.85
C GLU A 239 1.64 -6.35 0.21
N ALA A 240 0.92 -5.23 0.08
CA ALA A 240 -0.37 -5.14 -0.61
C ALA A 240 -0.24 -4.79 -2.10
N THR A 241 0.97 -4.53 -2.61
CA THR A 241 1.18 -4.23 -4.04
C THR A 241 1.31 -5.51 -4.86
N ARG A 242 0.94 -5.42 -6.15
CA ARG A 242 1.16 -6.46 -7.14
C ARG A 242 2.48 -6.23 -7.86
N TYR A 243 3.31 -7.26 -8.01
CA TYR A 243 4.54 -7.16 -8.79
C TYR A 243 4.32 -7.65 -10.22
N LYS A 244 4.44 -6.75 -11.20
CA LYS A 244 4.25 -7.08 -12.62
C LYS A 244 5.21 -6.25 -13.47
N ASN A 245 5.80 -6.88 -14.49
CA ASN A 245 6.75 -6.21 -15.41
C ASN A 245 7.90 -5.47 -14.70
N LYS A 246 8.40 -6.04 -13.60
CA LYS A 246 9.44 -5.47 -12.73
C LYS A 246 9.05 -4.18 -11.99
N GLN A 247 7.78 -3.83 -11.97
CA GLN A 247 7.25 -2.66 -11.27
C GLN A 247 6.25 -3.08 -10.21
N LEU A 248 6.14 -2.28 -9.15
CA LEU A 248 5.12 -2.41 -8.13
C LEU A 248 3.87 -1.67 -8.61
N ILE A 249 2.73 -2.34 -8.55
CA ILE A 249 1.44 -1.81 -8.98
C ILE A 249 0.49 -1.84 -7.80
N LYS A 250 -0.16 -0.72 -7.54
CA LYS A 250 -1.26 -0.52 -6.61
C LYS A 250 -2.56 -0.83 -7.33
N ASP A 251 -2.93 -2.10 -7.36
CA ASP A 251 -4.12 -2.55 -8.07
C ASP A 251 -5.39 -2.27 -7.26
N LEU A 252 -6.23 -1.36 -7.78
CA LEU A 252 -7.42 -0.87 -7.08
C LEU A 252 -8.54 -1.91 -7.04
N SER A 253 -8.52 -2.94 -7.89
CA SER A 253 -9.57 -3.97 -7.90
C SER A 253 -9.62 -4.77 -6.61
N TYR A 254 -8.49 -4.90 -5.91
CA TYR A 254 -8.39 -5.64 -4.66
C TYR A 254 -8.87 -4.86 -3.44
N LEU A 255 -9.13 -3.55 -3.57
CA LEU A 255 -9.58 -2.71 -2.44
C LEU A 255 -11.02 -3.00 -2.01
N ASN A 256 -11.79 -3.79 -2.77
CA ASN A 256 -13.20 -4.07 -2.47
C ASN A 256 -14.03 -2.77 -2.31
N ARG A 257 -13.80 -1.82 -3.22
CA ARG A 257 -14.50 -0.53 -3.34
C ARG A 257 -14.87 -0.30 -4.80
N PRO A 258 -16.01 0.37 -5.08
CA PRO A 258 -16.42 0.64 -6.45
C PRO A 258 -15.45 1.61 -7.13
N LEU A 259 -14.85 1.20 -8.25
CA LEU A 259 -13.90 2.04 -9.01
C LEU A 259 -14.51 3.37 -9.48
N GLU A 260 -15.82 3.45 -9.66
CA GLU A 260 -16.54 4.69 -10.01
C GLU A 260 -16.39 5.79 -8.94
N ARG A 261 -16.06 5.42 -7.70
CA ARG A 261 -15.94 6.33 -6.55
C ARG A 261 -14.58 6.27 -5.85
N THR A 262 -13.61 5.60 -6.48
CA THR A 262 -12.23 5.50 -5.97
C THR A 262 -11.32 6.43 -6.76
N ILE A 263 -10.53 7.25 -6.07
CA ILE A 263 -9.52 8.12 -6.68
C ILE A 263 -8.17 7.76 -6.07
N ILE A 264 -7.14 7.58 -6.90
CA ILE A 264 -5.76 7.42 -6.44
C ILE A 264 -4.94 8.69 -6.70
N LEU A 265 -4.26 9.17 -5.67
CA LEU A 265 -3.28 10.25 -5.73
C LEU A 265 -1.90 9.63 -5.55
N ASP A 266 -1.07 9.78 -6.56
CA ASP A 266 0.27 9.19 -6.59
C ASP A 266 1.24 10.14 -7.31
N THR A 267 2.54 10.00 -7.03
CA THR A 267 3.59 10.74 -7.74
C THR A 267 4.01 10.02 -9.03
N ASP A 268 3.86 8.69 -9.07
CA ASP A 268 4.27 7.87 -10.20
C ASP A 268 3.07 7.23 -10.90
N ALA A 269 2.92 7.54 -12.19
CA ALA A 269 1.87 6.95 -13.04
C ALA A 269 1.99 5.41 -13.18
N SER A 270 3.19 4.86 -12.94
CA SER A 270 3.43 3.41 -13.04
C SER A 270 2.70 2.61 -11.96
N HIS A 271 2.44 3.23 -10.79
CA HIS A 271 1.80 2.56 -9.67
C HIS A 271 0.34 2.20 -9.97
N PHE A 272 -0.37 2.96 -10.77
CA PHE A 272 -1.78 2.70 -11.11
C PHE A 272 -1.99 2.41 -12.59
N GLN A 273 -0.98 1.83 -13.26
CA GLN A 273 -1.04 1.50 -14.70
C GLN A 273 -2.19 0.57 -15.10
N LEU A 274 -2.78 -0.18 -14.16
CA LEU A 274 -3.95 -1.03 -14.40
C LEU A 274 -5.27 -0.24 -14.41
N GLN A 275 -5.32 0.91 -13.74
CA GLN A 275 -6.49 1.80 -13.67
C GLN A 275 -6.09 3.27 -13.85
N PRO A 276 -5.54 3.65 -15.03
CA PRO A 276 -5.09 5.03 -15.30
C PRO A 276 -6.20 6.07 -15.16
N GLU A 277 -7.46 5.69 -15.44
CA GLU A 277 -8.62 6.57 -15.40
C GLU A 277 -9.05 7.00 -13.99
N ASN A 278 -8.56 6.33 -12.95
CA ASN A 278 -8.82 6.64 -11.56
C ASN A 278 -7.70 7.45 -10.89
N GLY A 279 -6.57 7.65 -11.58
CA GLY A 279 -5.37 8.23 -11.00
C GLY A 279 -5.15 9.69 -11.36
N ILE A 280 -4.66 10.44 -10.36
CA ILE A 280 -4.17 11.80 -10.52
C ILE A 280 -2.69 11.79 -10.14
N VAL A 281 -1.84 12.08 -11.12
CA VAL A 281 -0.39 12.23 -10.92
C VAL A 281 -0.10 13.60 -10.32
N LEU A 282 0.56 13.63 -9.17
CA LEU A 282 1.07 14.84 -8.54
C LEU A 282 2.56 15.00 -8.83
N ALA A 283 3.04 16.24 -8.85
CA ALA A 283 4.48 16.46 -8.94
C ALA A 283 5.13 16.02 -7.62
N PRO A 284 6.27 15.30 -7.69
CA PRO A 284 6.99 14.87 -6.50
C PRO A 284 7.48 16.10 -5.71
N TRP A 285 7.44 15.99 -4.40
CA TRP A 285 7.90 17.02 -3.47
C TRP A 285 9.27 16.65 -2.91
N HIS A 286 10.25 17.55 -3.08
CA HIS A 286 11.66 17.30 -2.77
C HIS A 286 12.09 17.80 -1.38
N GLY A 287 11.15 18.18 -0.51
CA GLY A 287 11.48 18.59 0.86
C GLY A 287 12.15 19.95 1.01
N SER A 288 12.40 20.70 -0.07
CA SER A 288 13.21 21.92 -0.03
C SER A 288 12.39 23.15 0.38
N LYS A 289 13.01 24.04 1.17
CA LYS A 289 12.40 25.32 1.60
C LYS A 289 12.29 26.26 0.41
N GLY A 290 11.18 26.22 -0.31
CA GLY A 290 10.93 27.02 -1.51
C GLY A 290 10.39 26.24 -2.71
N ASP A 291 10.20 24.92 -2.58
CA ASP A 291 9.62 24.12 -3.65
C ASP A 291 8.24 24.66 -4.04
N ALA A 292 8.07 24.95 -5.33
CA ALA A 292 6.80 25.39 -5.89
C ALA A 292 5.69 24.35 -5.69
N THR A 293 6.07 23.06 -5.67
CA THR A 293 5.17 21.93 -5.46
C THR A 293 4.64 21.82 -4.03
N SER A 294 5.25 22.53 -3.05
CA SER A 294 4.85 22.44 -1.63
C SER A 294 3.37 22.74 -1.39
N LYS A 295 2.76 23.63 -2.19
CA LYS A 295 1.35 24.05 -2.05
C LYS A 295 0.37 23.24 -2.90
N GLU A 296 0.84 22.37 -3.79
CA GLU A 296 -0.04 21.65 -4.73
C GLU A 296 -1.04 20.73 -4.02
N LEU A 297 -0.64 20.07 -2.92
CA LEU A 297 -1.53 19.20 -2.15
C LEU A 297 -2.75 19.97 -1.61
N VAL A 298 -2.52 21.17 -1.07
CA VAL A 298 -3.58 22.05 -0.55
C VAL A 298 -4.41 22.62 -1.71
N ALA A 299 -3.76 22.94 -2.84
CA ALA A 299 -4.44 23.46 -4.02
C ALA A 299 -5.40 22.44 -4.67
N LEU A 300 -5.22 21.14 -4.41
CA LEU A 300 -6.08 20.07 -4.92
C LEU A 300 -7.39 19.92 -4.13
N ILE A 301 -7.43 20.39 -2.86
CA ILE A 301 -8.59 20.24 -1.97
C ILE A 301 -9.90 20.74 -2.59
N PRO A 302 -9.99 21.95 -3.19
CA PRO A 302 -11.24 22.46 -3.74
C PRO A 302 -11.82 21.57 -4.85
N PHE A 303 -10.96 20.92 -5.64
CA PHE A 303 -11.37 20.01 -6.70
C PHE A 303 -11.95 18.72 -6.12
N LEU A 304 -11.25 18.08 -5.18
CA LEU A 304 -11.72 16.84 -4.56
C LEU A 304 -12.98 17.06 -3.71
N GLU A 305 -13.07 18.17 -2.99
CA GLU A 305 -14.28 18.57 -2.27
C GLU A 305 -15.46 18.68 -3.23
N ALA A 306 -15.29 19.35 -4.37
CA ALA A 306 -16.37 19.55 -5.32
C ALA A 306 -16.90 18.25 -5.94
N LEU A 307 -16.04 17.24 -6.13
CA LEU A 307 -16.48 15.91 -6.57
C LEU A 307 -17.42 15.27 -5.54
N ALA A 308 -17.05 15.34 -4.26
CA ALA A 308 -17.86 14.78 -3.18
C ALA A 308 -19.19 15.53 -3.02
N VAL A 309 -19.15 16.86 -2.98
CA VAL A 309 -20.33 17.72 -2.77
C VAL A 309 -21.32 17.65 -3.93
N LYS A 310 -20.83 17.61 -5.17
CA LYS A 310 -21.71 17.50 -6.35
C LYS A 310 -22.32 16.11 -6.53
N GLY A 311 -21.88 15.11 -5.76
CA GLY A 311 -22.43 13.76 -5.82
C GLY A 311 -22.18 13.08 -7.18
N VAL A 312 -20.98 13.24 -7.75
CA VAL A 312 -20.62 12.66 -9.04
C VAL A 312 -20.68 11.13 -8.97
N LYS A 313 -21.54 10.50 -9.79
CA LYS A 313 -21.71 9.04 -9.79
C LYS A 313 -20.44 8.29 -10.17
N ASP A 314 -19.73 8.78 -11.19
CA ASP A 314 -18.49 8.22 -11.71
C ASP A 314 -17.43 9.31 -11.87
N VAL A 315 -16.31 9.17 -11.15
CA VAL A 315 -15.21 10.15 -11.13
C VAL A 315 -14.33 10.11 -12.39
N ARG A 316 -14.28 8.98 -13.09
CA ARG A 316 -13.34 8.72 -14.19
C ARG A 316 -13.50 9.69 -15.37
N PRO A 317 -14.73 10.00 -15.85
CA PRO A 317 -14.91 11.00 -16.92
C PRO A 317 -14.47 12.41 -16.52
N VAL A 318 -14.60 12.75 -15.23
CA VAL A 318 -14.19 14.07 -14.73
C VAL A 318 -12.67 14.17 -14.70
N ILE A 319 -11.99 13.15 -14.18
CA ILE A 319 -10.51 13.09 -14.18
C ILE A 319 -9.98 13.19 -15.62
N LYS A 320 -10.56 12.42 -16.55
CA LYS A 320 -10.21 12.45 -17.97
C LYS A 320 -10.36 13.83 -18.62
N TYR A 321 -11.34 14.64 -18.22
CA TYR A 321 -11.50 16.01 -18.75
C TYR A 321 -10.36 16.96 -18.37
N TYR A 322 -9.71 16.70 -17.23
CA TYR A 322 -8.57 17.47 -16.74
C TYR A 322 -7.21 16.86 -17.11
N GLU A 323 -7.19 15.74 -17.83
CA GLU A 323 -5.96 15.13 -18.33
C GLU A 323 -5.14 16.14 -19.16
N GLY A 324 -3.85 16.26 -18.84
CA GLY A 324 -2.94 17.23 -19.49
C GLY A 324 -3.10 18.69 -19.04
N LYS A 325 -4.03 19.01 -18.14
CA LYS A 325 -4.18 20.34 -17.53
C LYS A 325 -3.72 20.32 -16.07
N HIS A 326 -3.26 21.46 -15.58
CA HIS A 326 -3.02 21.62 -14.14
C HIS A 326 -4.36 21.74 -13.40
N ILE A 327 -4.77 20.64 -12.75
CA ILE A 327 -6.11 20.49 -12.13
C ILE A 327 -6.46 21.66 -11.19
N PRO A 328 -5.61 22.06 -10.22
CA PRO A 328 -5.96 23.13 -9.29
C PRO A 328 -6.30 24.46 -9.98
N THR A 329 -5.49 24.86 -10.96
CA THR A 329 -5.70 26.14 -11.68
C THR A 329 -6.93 26.07 -12.58
N ALA A 330 -7.07 24.98 -13.35
CA ALA A 330 -8.20 24.81 -14.27
C ALA A 330 -9.53 24.74 -13.52
N TYR A 331 -9.56 24.04 -12.37
CA TYR A 331 -10.74 23.97 -11.52
C TYR A 331 -11.09 25.33 -10.92
N PHE A 332 -10.11 26.07 -10.40
CA PHE A 332 -10.33 27.40 -9.84
C PHE A 332 -10.92 28.36 -10.87
N GLU A 333 -10.43 28.36 -12.11
CA GLU A 333 -11.02 29.15 -13.20
C GLU A 333 -12.46 28.75 -13.52
N ALA A 334 -12.77 27.45 -13.49
CA ALA A 334 -14.12 26.95 -13.72
C ALA A 334 -15.08 27.35 -12.59
N GLU A 335 -14.63 27.27 -11.33
CA GLU A 335 -15.39 27.71 -10.14
C GLU A 335 -15.67 29.22 -10.19
N LEU A 336 -14.67 30.04 -10.54
CA LEU A 336 -14.84 31.48 -10.71
C LEU A 336 -15.84 31.83 -11.82
N LYS A 337 -15.81 31.12 -12.95
CA LYS A 337 -16.78 31.32 -14.04
C LYS A 337 -18.19 30.96 -13.59
N ALA A 338 -18.37 29.81 -12.96
CA ALA A 338 -19.67 29.37 -12.44
C ALA A 338 -20.23 30.36 -11.40
N LYS A 339 -19.38 30.90 -10.54
CA LYS A 339 -19.76 31.92 -9.55
C LYS A 339 -20.19 33.24 -10.22
N LYS A 340 -19.44 33.72 -11.22
CA LYS A 340 -19.81 34.93 -11.98
C LYS A 340 -21.15 34.76 -12.70
N GLU A 341 -21.39 33.62 -13.32
CA GLU A 341 -22.67 33.34 -13.99
C GLU A 341 -23.85 33.31 -13.01
N LEU A 342 -23.65 32.76 -11.81
CA LEU A 342 -24.66 32.75 -10.75
C LEU A 342 -24.96 34.18 -10.28
N GLU A 343 -23.91 34.97 -10.07
CA GLU A 343 -24.01 36.39 -9.69
C GLU A 343 -24.80 37.19 -10.73
N GLU A 344 -24.45 37.04 -12.01
CA GLU A 344 -25.13 37.74 -13.11
C GLU A 344 -26.62 37.34 -13.20
N LYS A 345 -26.94 36.05 -13.02
CA LYS A 345 -28.33 35.58 -12.99
C LYS A 345 -29.10 36.23 -11.84
N TRP A 346 -28.50 36.27 -10.65
CA TRP A 346 -29.11 36.89 -9.47
C TRP A 346 -29.31 38.40 -9.64
N GLN A 347 -28.34 39.11 -10.21
CA GLN A 347 -28.47 40.53 -10.51
C GLN A 347 -29.61 40.79 -11.51
N ARG A 348 -29.73 39.96 -12.56
CA ARG A 348 -30.83 40.04 -13.53
C ARG A 348 -32.20 39.81 -12.87
N GLU A 349 -32.30 38.82 -11.98
CA GLU A 349 -33.54 38.58 -11.23
C GLU A 349 -33.89 39.74 -10.29
N LYS A 350 -32.89 40.37 -9.66
CA LYS A 350 -33.08 41.59 -8.86
C LYS A 350 -33.59 42.75 -9.70
N THR A 351 -33.00 42.99 -10.87
CA THR A 351 -33.44 44.05 -11.77
C THR A 351 -34.86 43.79 -12.29
N ASP A 352 -35.17 42.55 -12.67
CA ASP A 352 -36.49 42.17 -13.18
C ASP A 352 -37.58 42.25 -12.10
N ASN A 353 -37.28 41.79 -10.87
CA ASN A 353 -38.21 41.89 -9.75
C ASN A 353 -38.41 43.33 -9.28
N SER A 354 -37.37 44.19 -9.36
CA SER A 354 -37.48 45.62 -9.11
C SER A 354 -38.40 46.31 -10.12
N VAL A 355 -38.25 46.01 -11.42
CA VAL A 355 -39.11 46.55 -12.49
C VAL A 355 -40.56 46.06 -12.34
N LYS A 356 -40.79 44.77 -12.04
CA LYS A 356 -42.14 44.22 -11.77
C LYS A 356 -42.77 44.81 -10.50
N GLY A 357 -41.98 45.03 -9.45
CA GLY A 357 -42.42 45.67 -8.20
C GLY A 357 -42.85 47.12 -8.40
N TRP A 358 -42.10 47.88 -9.19
CA TRP A 358 -42.43 49.26 -9.55
C TRP A 358 -43.73 49.33 -10.39
N ILE A 359 -43.89 48.48 -11.40
CA ILE A 359 -45.11 48.41 -12.23
C ILE A 359 -46.32 47.98 -11.39
N SER A 360 -46.16 47.03 -10.46
CA SER A 360 -47.22 46.63 -9.53
C SER A 360 -47.59 47.75 -8.53
N SER A 361 -46.64 48.56 -8.07
CA SER A 361 -46.92 49.70 -7.19
C SER A 361 -47.64 50.85 -7.92
N LEU A 362 -47.44 50.97 -9.24
CA LEU A 362 -48.12 51.98 -10.08
C LEU A 362 -49.56 51.58 -10.39
N PHE A 363 -49.90 50.29 -10.39
CA PHE A 363 -51.27 49.80 -10.65
C PHE A 363 -52.03 49.32 -9.39
N GLY A 364 -51.36 49.16 -8.24
CA GLY A 364 -51.95 48.68 -6.98
C GLY A 364 -52.52 49.75 -6.04
N GLY A 365 -52.55 51.03 -6.45
CA GLY A 365 -52.92 52.19 -5.63
C GLY A 365 -54.39 52.31 -5.18
N LEU A 366 -55.23 51.28 -5.37
CA LEU A 366 -56.61 51.22 -4.87
C LEU A 366 -56.79 49.96 -4.02
N THR A 367 -56.39 49.99 -2.75
CA THR A 367 -57.21 49.53 -1.62
C THR A 367 -56.46 49.62 -0.29
N LYS A 368 -57.18 50.23 0.68
CA LYS A 368 -57.25 49.84 2.10
C LYS A 368 -56.57 50.74 3.15
N VAL A 369 -57.44 51.59 3.69
CA VAL A 369 -57.51 52.09 5.06
C VAL A 369 -57.76 50.93 6.05
N ARG A 370 -56.98 50.78 7.14
CA ARG A 370 -57.42 50.71 8.57
C ARG A 370 -56.39 50.09 9.53
N SER A 371 -56.40 50.72 10.72
CA SER A 371 -56.01 50.34 12.10
C SER A 371 -54.53 50.32 12.51
N SER A 372 -54.20 51.34 13.31
CA SER A 372 -52.86 51.72 13.78
C SER A 372 -52.40 51.03 15.08
N PHE A 373 -53.17 50.09 15.65
CA PHE A 373 -52.89 49.51 16.97
C PHE A 373 -52.20 48.12 16.90
N CYS A 374 -52.38 47.37 15.81
CA CYS A 374 -51.64 46.12 15.57
C CYS A 374 -50.28 46.33 14.90
N ARG A 375 -49.93 47.58 14.55
CA ARG A 375 -48.74 47.89 13.75
C ARG A 375 -47.45 47.88 14.57
N ALA A 376 -47.48 48.36 15.82
CA ALA A 376 -46.28 48.50 16.65
C ALA A 376 -45.72 47.17 17.20
N ILE A 377 -46.59 46.22 17.58
CA ILE A 377 -46.16 44.88 18.04
C ILE A 377 -45.75 44.00 16.86
N LEU A 378 -46.40 44.19 15.70
CA LEU A 378 -45.99 43.54 14.46
C LEU A 378 -44.65 44.12 13.96
N GLU A 379 -44.44 45.45 13.97
CA GLU A 379 -43.19 46.12 13.58
C GLU A 379 -42.00 45.67 14.43
N LEU A 380 -42.15 45.54 15.76
CA LEU A 380 -41.04 45.12 16.64
C LEU A 380 -40.58 43.67 16.41
N LEU A 381 -41.53 42.75 16.19
CA LEU A 381 -41.23 41.34 15.86
C LEU A 381 -40.82 41.16 14.39
N THR A 382 -41.30 42.04 13.50
CA THR A 382 -40.88 42.04 12.10
C THR A 382 -39.55 42.72 11.90
N ASP A 383 -39.10 43.73 12.66
CA ASP A 383 -37.82 44.40 12.41
C ASP A 383 -36.61 43.48 12.65
N ALA A 384 -36.66 42.65 13.69
CA ALA A 384 -35.63 41.65 13.93
C ALA A 384 -35.67 40.52 12.89
N ARG A 385 -36.85 40.07 12.47
CA ARG A 385 -37.02 39.01 11.46
C ARG A 385 -36.72 39.51 10.05
N LEU A 386 -37.13 40.74 9.72
CA LEU A 386 -36.87 41.44 8.47
C LEU A 386 -35.40 41.80 8.36
N GLY A 387 -34.70 42.24 9.40
CA GLY A 387 -33.26 42.50 9.34
C GLY A 387 -32.41 41.26 9.02
N TRP A 388 -32.80 40.08 9.52
CA TRP A 388 -32.21 38.81 9.11
C TRP A 388 -32.65 38.40 7.69
N GLN A 389 -33.90 38.66 7.29
CA GLN A 389 -34.40 38.30 5.95
C GLN A 389 -34.01 39.27 4.82
N THR A 390 -33.72 40.53 5.12
CA THR A 390 -33.25 41.56 4.17
C THR A 390 -31.76 41.41 3.94
N SER A 391 -30.96 41.19 4.98
CA SER A 391 -29.52 40.92 4.83
C SER A 391 -29.22 39.67 4.01
N ILE A 392 -30.01 38.59 4.16
CA ILE A 392 -29.91 37.36 3.34
C ILE A 392 -30.31 37.62 1.87
N ARG A 393 -31.20 38.60 1.60
CA ARG A 393 -31.59 38.98 0.23
C ARG A 393 -30.61 39.94 -0.44
N ASP A 394 -29.80 40.63 0.33
CA ASP A 394 -28.86 41.64 -0.17
C ASP A 394 -27.46 41.07 -0.47
N SER A 395 -27.09 39.94 0.14
CA SER A 395 -25.89 39.18 -0.20
C SER A 395 -26.07 38.33 -1.47
N PRO A 396 -25.04 38.20 -2.32
CA PRO A 396 -25.10 37.30 -3.46
C PRO A 396 -25.34 35.84 -3.04
N PRO A 397 -26.03 35.04 -3.87
CA PRO A 397 -26.30 33.65 -3.56
C PRO A 397 -25.00 32.85 -3.49
N GLU A 398 -24.80 32.16 -2.36
CA GLU A 398 -23.67 31.27 -2.19
C GLU A 398 -23.88 29.98 -2.98
N THR A 399 -22.81 29.48 -3.59
CA THR A 399 -22.88 28.17 -4.25
C THR A 399 -23.06 27.06 -3.21
N ASP A 400 -23.70 25.96 -3.59
CA ASP A 400 -23.86 24.82 -2.69
C ASP A 400 -22.52 24.28 -2.17
N VAL A 401 -21.48 24.32 -3.02
CA VAL A 401 -20.11 23.95 -2.66
C VAL A 401 -19.54 24.90 -1.60
N GLU A 402 -19.69 26.21 -1.75
CA GLU A 402 -19.22 27.17 -0.73
C GLU A 402 -19.93 27.00 0.62
N ARG A 403 -21.24 26.73 0.60
CA ARG A 403 -22.00 26.46 1.84
C ARG A 403 -21.45 25.23 2.55
N VAL A 404 -21.23 24.13 1.83
CA VAL A 404 -20.66 22.91 2.40
C VAL A 404 -19.22 23.15 2.88
N ARG A 405 -18.41 23.89 2.11
CA ARG A 405 -17.04 24.29 2.48
C ARG A 405 -17.00 24.99 3.82
N LYS A 406 -17.86 25.98 4.03
CA LYS A 406 -17.95 26.73 5.30
C LYS A 406 -18.31 25.84 6.47
N ASN A 407 -19.27 24.94 6.28
CA ASN A 407 -19.69 23.99 7.31
C ASN A 407 -18.56 23.02 7.66
N ALA A 408 -17.87 22.47 6.65
CA ALA A 408 -16.74 21.56 6.83
C ALA A 408 -15.54 22.26 7.50
N GLN A 409 -15.25 23.52 7.13
CA GLN A 409 -14.22 24.32 7.80
C GLN A 409 -14.55 24.59 9.26
N LYS A 410 -15.81 24.90 9.56
CA LYS A 410 -16.28 25.06 10.93
C LYS A 410 -16.12 23.76 11.72
N LEU A 411 -16.54 22.63 11.14
CA LEU A 411 -16.38 21.31 11.75
C LEU A 411 -14.91 20.99 12.04
N TYR A 412 -14.02 21.26 11.08
CA TYR A 412 -12.57 21.09 11.27
C TYR A 412 -12.03 21.92 12.43
N LEU A 413 -12.43 23.19 12.54
CA LEU A 413 -11.98 24.07 13.64
C LEU A 413 -12.52 23.59 15.00
N ASP A 414 -13.78 23.15 15.03
CA ASP A 414 -14.42 22.61 16.23
C ASP A 414 -13.74 21.29 16.67
N GLU A 415 -13.41 20.40 15.73
CA GLU A 415 -12.64 19.18 15.99
C GLU A 415 -11.25 19.50 16.50
N GLN A 416 -10.49 20.39 15.84
CA GLN A 416 -9.15 20.78 16.27
C GLN A 416 -9.15 21.40 17.69
N LYS A 417 -10.19 22.16 18.01
CA LYS A 417 -10.38 22.68 19.36
C LYS A 417 -10.64 21.54 20.36
N TYR A 418 -11.51 20.59 20.01
CA TYR A 418 -11.80 19.42 20.83
C TYR A 418 -10.55 18.59 21.13
N TRP A 419 -9.71 18.32 20.12
CA TRP A 419 -8.45 17.59 20.31
C TRP A 419 -7.51 18.31 21.27
N LYS A 420 -7.36 19.63 21.12
CA LYS A 420 -6.52 20.44 22.02
C LYS A 420 -7.04 20.47 23.45
N ASP A 421 -8.35 20.62 23.62
CA ASP A 421 -8.98 20.70 24.94
C ASP A 421 -8.88 19.35 25.69
N ASN A 422 -8.83 18.21 24.97
CA ASN A 422 -8.82 16.85 25.55
C ASN A 422 -7.50 16.09 25.40
N GLU A 423 -6.43 16.73 24.93
CA GLU A 423 -5.15 16.09 24.60
C GLU A 423 -4.61 15.22 25.75
N ALA A 424 -4.64 15.73 26.99
CA ALA A 424 -4.13 15.03 28.16
C ALA A 424 -4.90 13.73 28.46
N ALA A 425 -6.23 13.76 28.35
CA ALA A 425 -7.07 12.58 28.59
C ALA A 425 -6.88 11.53 27.49
N ILE A 426 -6.78 11.97 26.23
CA ILE A 426 -6.58 11.08 25.09
C ILE A 426 -5.21 10.42 25.17
N ASN A 427 -4.15 11.17 25.50
CA ASN A 427 -2.81 10.61 25.64
C ASN A 427 -2.71 9.58 26.77
N GLN A 428 -3.45 9.78 27.88
CA GLN A 428 -3.55 8.77 28.95
C GLN A 428 -4.20 7.48 28.44
N GLN A 429 -5.32 7.59 27.72
CA GLN A 429 -6.01 6.43 27.14
C GLN A 429 -5.12 5.67 26.15
N ILE A 430 -4.40 6.39 25.28
CA ILE A 430 -3.48 5.79 24.31
C ILE A 430 -2.36 5.04 25.01
N GLU A 431 -1.78 5.62 26.07
CA GLU A 431 -0.69 4.98 26.82
C GLU A 431 -1.20 3.73 27.56
N GLU A 432 -2.40 3.79 28.14
CA GLU A 432 -3.04 2.62 28.75
C GLU A 432 -3.34 1.51 27.74
N ASP A 433 -3.79 1.85 26.54
CA ASP A 433 -4.05 0.90 25.45
C ASP A 433 -2.75 0.29 24.94
N LYS A 434 -1.69 1.09 24.75
CA LYS A 434 -0.35 0.60 24.41
C LYS A 434 0.16 -0.38 25.46
N GLN A 435 0.01 -0.07 26.74
CA GLN A 435 0.40 -0.96 27.83
C GLN A 435 -0.45 -2.24 27.86
N ARG A 436 -1.75 -2.15 27.54
CA ARG A 436 -2.62 -3.33 27.40
C ARG A 436 -2.17 -4.23 26.24
N GLN A 437 -1.95 -3.65 25.06
CA GLN A 437 -1.44 -4.38 23.89
C GLN A 437 -0.07 -5.01 24.16
N LEU A 438 0.84 -4.29 24.81
CA LEU A 438 2.14 -4.84 25.21
C LEU A 438 1.98 -6.00 26.20
N LYS A 439 1.08 -5.90 27.18
CA LYS A 439 0.80 -7.01 28.10
C LYS A 439 0.21 -8.23 27.40
N GLU A 440 -0.63 -8.04 26.39
CA GLU A 440 -1.19 -9.11 25.57
C GLU A 440 -0.11 -9.78 24.69
N CYS A 441 0.76 -8.99 24.06
CA CYS A 441 1.87 -9.49 23.24
C CYS A 441 3.00 -10.15 24.06
N VAL A 442 3.21 -9.71 25.31
CA VAL A 442 4.24 -10.25 26.22
C VAL A 442 3.74 -11.45 27.03
N ALA A 443 2.43 -11.75 27.01
CA ALA A 443 1.90 -12.95 27.65
C ALA A 443 2.56 -14.20 27.03
N PRO A 444 3.22 -15.06 27.84
CA PRO A 444 3.93 -16.22 27.31
C PRO A 444 2.96 -17.25 26.71
N PRO A 445 3.40 -18.09 25.75
CA PRO A 445 2.57 -19.13 25.11
C PRO A 445 2.16 -20.27 26.05
N ILE A 446 2.35 -20.13 27.37
CA ILE A 446 2.12 -21.15 28.39
C ILE A 446 0.75 -20.96 29.08
N SER A 447 0.06 -19.84 28.90
CA SER A 447 -1.26 -19.62 29.53
C SER A 447 -2.45 -20.18 28.73
N LEU A 448 -2.24 -20.71 27.52
CA LEU A 448 -3.30 -21.37 26.74
C LEU A 448 -3.59 -22.83 27.17
N CYS A 449 -2.88 -23.34 28.17
CA CYS A 449 -3.13 -24.65 28.76
C CYS A 449 -3.40 -24.50 30.26
N GLY A 450 -4.50 -23.84 30.64
CA GLY A 450 -4.84 -23.71 32.05
C GLY A 450 -5.84 -22.64 32.44
N ARG A 451 -6.95 -22.50 31.72
CA ARG A 451 -8.18 -21.93 32.30
C ARG A 451 -9.29 -22.97 32.19
N LYS A 452 -9.43 -23.76 33.26
CA LYS A 452 -10.73 -24.34 33.62
C LYS A 452 -11.54 -23.18 34.16
N ASP A 453 -12.64 -22.89 33.48
CA ASP A 453 -13.82 -22.12 33.90
C ASP A 453 -14.30 -21.29 32.71
N ALA A 454 -14.84 -21.99 31.70
CA ALA A 454 -15.71 -21.42 30.69
C ALA A 454 -16.73 -22.50 30.30
N THR A 455 -17.99 -22.13 30.44
CA THR A 455 -19.20 -22.90 30.18
C THR A 455 -19.28 -23.46 28.76
N ASP A 456 -19.86 -24.66 28.65
CA ASP A 456 -19.96 -25.49 27.45
C ASP A 456 -20.84 -24.89 26.33
N ASP A 457 -20.36 -23.92 25.53
CA ASP A 457 -21.05 -23.53 24.28
C ASP A 457 -20.15 -23.12 23.09
N GLU A 458 -18.81 -23.18 23.18
CA GLU A 458 -17.92 -22.85 22.04
C GLU A 458 -16.83 -23.92 21.78
N LEU A 459 -17.26 -25.13 21.38
CA LEU A 459 -16.35 -26.19 20.90
C LEU A 459 -16.77 -26.71 19.53
N LEU A 460 -16.78 -25.82 18.54
CA LEU A 460 -16.81 -26.18 17.12
C LEU A 460 -16.03 -25.13 16.33
N TRP A 461 -14.70 -25.11 16.48
CA TRP A 461 -13.73 -24.71 15.43
C TRP A 461 -12.31 -24.72 16.00
N CYS A 462 -11.56 -25.78 15.69
CA CYS A 462 -10.10 -25.84 15.47
C CYS A 462 -9.59 -27.24 15.82
N GLY A 463 -9.73 -28.14 14.84
CA GLY A 463 -9.06 -29.44 14.86
C GLY A 463 -7.62 -29.32 14.35
N ARG A 464 -6.70 -29.79 15.19
CA ARG A 464 -5.41 -30.44 14.87
C ARG A 464 -4.35 -29.64 14.10
N MET A 465 -3.25 -29.35 14.80
CA MET A 465 -1.94 -29.88 14.39
C MET A 465 -1.01 -30.09 15.61
N SER A 466 -0.18 -31.11 15.47
CA SER A 466 0.46 -31.91 16.51
C SER A 466 1.61 -31.22 17.26
N THR A 467 1.72 -31.58 18.53
CA THR A 467 2.89 -31.53 19.42
C THR A 467 4.16 -32.15 18.83
N SER A 468 5.33 -31.55 19.08
CA SER A 468 6.38 -32.09 19.98
C SER A 468 7.72 -31.38 19.76
N VAL A 469 8.34 -30.87 20.84
CA VAL A 469 9.74 -31.12 21.29
C VAL A 469 10.08 -30.10 22.39
N LEU A 470 10.27 -30.62 23.60
CA LEU A 470 10.74 -29.96 24.82
C LEU A 470 12.27 -29.99 24.88
N GLY A 471 12.90 -28.98 25.50
CA GLY A 471 14.22 -29.16 26.10
C GLY A 471 15.05 -27.91 26.44
N PHE A 472 15.07 -27.57 27.74
CA PHE A 472 16.20 -27.02 28.51
C PHE A 472 16.78 -25.62 28.20
N MET A 473 16.58 -24.67 29.12
CA MET A 473 17.62 -24.19 30.07
C MET A 473 17.01 -23.19 31.04
N GLY A 474 17.13 -23.50 32.34
CA GLY A 474 16.64 -22.66 33.42
C GLY A 474 17.64 -21.56 33.77
N LEU A 475 17.22 -20.30 33.64
CA LEU A 475 17.64 -19.17 34.44
C LEU A 475 16.42 -18.23 34.56
N LYS A 476 15.90 -18.10 35.77
CA LYS A 476 14.71 -17.30 36.09
C LYS A 476 15.15 -15.83 36.22
N PRO A 477 14.67 -14.89 35.40
CA PRO A 477 14.89 -13.47 35.68
C PRO A 477 14.02 -13.03 36.88
N PRO A 478 14.47 -12.06 37.69
CA PRO A 478 13.74 -11.60 38.87
C PRO A 478 12.39 -11.00 38.48
N THR A 479 11.37 -11.31 39.27
CA THR A 479 10.00 -10.83 39.06
C THR A 479 9.89 -9.33 39.34
N ALA A 480 9.05 -8.62 38.57
CA ALA A 480 8.81 -7.17 38.71
C ALA A 480 8.41 -6.73 40.14
N ALA A 481 7.88 -7.65 40.95
CA ALA A 481 7.59 -7.42 42.37
C ALA A 481 8.86 -7.26 43.24
N GLU A 482 9.96 -7.97 42.94
CA GLU A 482 11.22 -7.87 43.69
C GLU A 482 12.00 -6.59 43.33
N GLN A 483 11.86 -6.08 42.09
CA GLN A 483 12.46 -4.82 41.66
C GLN A 483 11.78 -3.60 42.28
N LEU A 484 10.45 -3.65 42.45
CA LEU A 484 9.70 -2.62 43.17
C LEU A 484 10.06 -2.57 44.65
N GLN A 485 10.39 -3.72 45.25
CA GLN A 485 10.77 -3.80 46.67
C GLN A 485 12.20 -3.29 46.91
N GLN A 486 13.13 -3.53 45.97
CA GLN A 486 14.47 -2.91 46.01
C GLN A 486 14.45 -1.39 45.76
N GLN A 487 13.54 -0.88 44.93
CA GLN A 487 13.39 0.56 44.73
C GLN A 487 12.72 1.26 45.94
N LEU A 488 11.79 0.58 46.60
CA LEU A 488 11.18 1.07 47.84
C LEU A 488 12.18 1.09 49.02
N GLU A 489 13.07 0.11 49.13
CA GLU A 489 14.13 0.10 50.15
C GLU A 489 15.21 1.17 49.90
N GLN A 490 15.52 1.52 48.65
CA GLN A 490 16.43 2.62 48.32
C GLN A 490 15.82 4.00 48.60
N SER A 491 14.49 4.13 48.60
CA SER A 491 13.79 5.39 48.86
C SER A 491 13.68 5.77 50.35
N GLN A 492 14.04 4.87 51.27
CA GLN A 492 13.89 5.07 52.73
C GLN A 492 15.20 5.38 53.49
N GLN A 493 16.30 5.75 52.81
CA GLN A 493 17.47 6.28 53.52
C GLN A 493 17.36 7.80 53.72
N PRO A 494 17.36 8.32 54.96
CA PRO A 494 17.37 9.75 55.21
C PRO A 494 18.77 10.34 54.95
N GLY A 495 18.79 11.33 54.05
CA GLY A 495 19.78 12.39 53.80
C GLY A 495 21.19 12.32 54.38
N ALA A 496 22.18 12.49 53.49
CA ALA A 496 23.44 13.15 53.82
C ALA A 496 23.79 14.20 52.75
N GLN A 497 23.91 15.43 53.24
CA GLN A 497 24.30 16.67 52.58
C GLN A 497 25.57 16.55 51.73
N LYS A 498 25.56 17.13 50.52
CA LYS A 498 26.24 18.40 50.18
C LYS A 498 26.02 18.78 48.72
#